data_AF-K2DQ01-F1
#
_entry.id   AF-K2DQ01-F1
#
_cell.length_a   1.000
_cell.length_b   1.000
_cell.length_c   1.000
_cell.angle_alpha   90.00
_cell.angle_beta   90.00
_cell.angle_gamma   90.00
#
_symmetry.space_group_name_H-M   'P 1'
#
loop_
_entity.id
_entity.type
_entity.pdbx_description
1 polymer ?
#
loop_
_entity_poly.entity_id
_entity_poly.type
_entity_poly.pdbx_seq_one_letter_code
_entity_poly.pdbx_strand_id
1 'polypeptide(L)' 'MLLFWGLVILGIAALIRWLMNQSSPGRNSHGKSPLEILQERYAHGEIDREEYEQKKRDLKP' A
#
# COMPACT_ATOMS: atom_id res chain seq x y z
N MET A 1 28.81 4.98 1.71
CA MET A 1 27.85 3.98 2.23
C MET A 1 26.42 4.50 2.24
N LEU A 2 26.12 5.67 2.83
CA LEU A 2 24.77 6.26 2.82
C LEU A 2 24.27 6.69 1.42
N LEU A 3 25.16 7.18 0.56
CA LEU A 3 24.82 7.55 -0.83
C LEU A 3 24.35 6.34 -1.66
N PHE A 4 24.95 5.17 -1.44
CA PHE A 4 24.54 3.92 -2.07
C PHE A 4 23.14 3.50 -1.61
N TRP A 5 22.88 3.59 -0.30
CA TRP A 5 21.55 3.34 0.25
C TRP A 5 20.49 4.34 -0.24
N GLY A 6 20.85 5.61 -0.43
CA GLY A 6 19.95 6.62 -1.01
C GLY A 6 19.50 6.26 -2.43
N LEU A 7 20.44 5.82 -3.28
CA LEU A 7 20.13 5.36 -4.64
C LEU A 7 19.27 4.10 -4.66
N VAL A 8 19.54 3.15 -3.75
CA VAL A 8 18.75 1.92 -3.62
C VAL A 8 17.32 2.23 -3.19
N ILE A 9 17.13 3.09 -2.17
CA ILE A 9 15.80 3.50 -1.71
C ILE A 9 15.05 4.25 -2.82
N LEU A 10 15.72 5.14 -3.54
CA LEU A 10 15.12 5.88 -4.65
C LEU A 10 14.68 4.93 -5.79
N GLY A 11 15.51 3.93 -6.12
CA GLY A 11 15.19 2.93 -7.13
C GLY A 11 13.99 2.05 -6.73
N ILE A 12 13.96 1.59 -5.48
CA ILE A 12 12.85 0.79 -4.95
C ILE A 12 11.55 1.62 -4.92
N ALA A 13 11.62 2.87 -4.44
CA ALA A 13 10.46 3.76 -4.39
C ALA A 13 9.91 4.07 -5.79
N ALA A 14 10.79 4.29 -6.77
CA ALA A 14 10.40 4.49 -8.16
C ALA A 14 9.76 3.23 -8.76
N LEU A 15 10.29 2.04 -8.46
CA LEU A 15 9.74 0.77 -8.93
C LEU A 15 8.35 0.49 -8.35
N ILE A 16 8.15 0.73 -7.04
CA ILE A 16 6.86 0.60 -6.38
C ILE A 16 5.85 1.58 -6.99
N ARG A 17 6.25 2.86 -7.15
CA ARG A 17 5.40 3.89 -7.75
C ARG A 17 5.02 3.56 -9.19
N TRP A 18 5.95 3.02 -9.97
CA TRP A 18 5.67 2.57 -11.33
C TRP A 18 4.71 1.37 -11.35
N LEU A 19 4.90 0.40 -10.46
CA LEU A 19 4.01 -0.77 -10.34
C LEU A 19 2.59 -0.38 -9.90
N MET A 20 2.48 0.55 -8.95
CA MET A 20 1.18 1.13 -8.54
C MET A 20 0.52 1.88 -9.70
N ASN A 21 1.30 2.61 -10.51
CA ASN A 21 0.78 3.37 -11.64
C ASN A 21 0.46 2.48 -12.86
N GLN A 22 1.12 1.33 -13.01
CA GLN A 22 0.80 0.29 -14.00
C GLN A 22 -0.49 -0.45 -13.67
N SER A 23 -0.86 -0.50 -12.38
CA SER A 23 -2.09 -1.13 -11.89
C SER A 23 -3.35 -0.31 -12.18
N SER A 24 -3.20 0.89 -12.77
CA SER A 24 -4.33 1.74 -13.16
C SER A 24 -4.41 1.94 -14.67
N PRO A 25 -4.69 0.89 -15.48
CA PRO A 25 -5.42 1.11 -16.72
C PRO A 25 -6.85 1.50 -16.31
N GLY A 26 -7.33 2.61 -16.85
CA GLY A 26 -8.57 3.23 -16.37
C GLY A 26 -9.78 2.29 -16.33
N ARG A 27 -10.74 2.69 -15.50
CA ARG A 27 -12.17 2.35 -15.63
C ARG A 27 -12.49 0.88 -15.31
N ASN A 28 -12.63 0.56 -14.02
CA ASN A 28 -13.69 -0.35 -13.57
C ASN A 28 -14.15 -0.03 -12.14
N SER A 29 -15.45 0.15 -12.04
CA SER A 29 -16.21 0.75 -10.96
C SER A 29 -16.53 -0.23 -9.82
N HIS A 30 -15.60 -1.10 -9.39
CA HIS A 30 -15.82 -2.04 -8.28
C HIS A 30 -14.53 -2.29 -7.47
N GLY A 31 -14.48 -1.72 -6.26
CA GLY A 31 -13.67 -2.23 -5.17
C GLY A 31 -12.22 -1.73 -5.11
N LYS A 32 -12.01 -0.51 -4.59
CA LYS A 32 -10.94 -0.37 -3.59
C LYS A 32 -11.29 -1.39 -2.52
N SER A 33 -10.57 -2.50 -2.46
CA SER A 33 -10.83 -3.52 -1.47
C SER A 33 -10.84 -2.82 -0.12
N PRO A 34 -11.80 -3.08 0.77
CA PRO A 34 -11.78 -2.50 2.12
C PRO A 34 -10.41 -2.69 2.81
N LEU A 35 -9.66 -3.72 2.40
CA LEU A 35 -8.24 -3.95 2.74
C LEU A 35 -7.27 -2.85 2.28
N GLU A 36 -7.39 -2.30 1.07
CA GLU A 36 -6.52 -1.22 0.60
C GLU A 36 -6.77 0.08 1.37
N ILE A 37 -8.03 0.40 1.67
CA ILE A 37 -8.37 1.55 2.53
C ILE A 37 -7.84 1.34 3.96
N LEU A 38 -7.88 0.11 4.44
CA LEU A 38 -7.26 -0.27 5.71
C LEU A 38 -5.75 -0.07 5.69
N GLN A 39 -5.10 -0.51 4.62
CA GLN A 39 -3.65 -0.44 4.44
C GLN A 39 -3.17 1.01 4.30
N GLU A 40 -3.93 1.86 3.61
CA GLU A 40 -3.68 3.29 3.51
C GLU A 40 -3.73 3.96 4.89
N ARG A 41 -4.76 3.67 5.70
CA ARG A 41 -4.86 4.22 7.08
C ARG A 41 -3.80 3.69 8.03
N TYR A 42 -3.40 2.42 7.89
CA TYR A 42 -2.29 1.87 8.66
C TYR A 42 -0.96 2.53 8.28
N ALA A 43 -0.73 2.76 6.97
CA ALA A 43 0.46 3.46 6.49
C ALA A 43 0.48 4.94 6.92
N HIS A 44 -0.70 5.57 7.04
CA HIS A 44 -0.86 6.90 7.60
C HIS A 44 -0.73 6.93 9.14
N GLY A 45 -0.72 5.77 9.82
CA GLY A 45 -0.66 5.67 11.29
C GLY A 45 -1.97 6.05 12.00
N GLU A 46 -3.08 6.15 11.27
CA GLU A 46 -4.40 6.47 11.84
C GLU A 46 -5.03 5.27 12.57
N ILE A 47 -4.58 4.06 12.25
CA ILE A 47 -5.01 2.82 12.90
C ILE A 47 -3.79 2.03 13.35
N ASP A 48 -3.92 1.39 14.51
CA ASP A 48 -2.87 0.53 15.04
C ASP A 48 -2.82 -0.82 14.30
N ARG A 49 -1.68 -1.51 14.40
CA ARG A 49 -1.48 -2.84 13.80
C ARG A 49 -2.51 -3.85 14.27
N GLU A 50 -2.95 -3.76 15.52
CA GLU A 50 -3.98 -4.65 16.07
C GLU A 50 -5.34 -4.46 15.37
N GLU A 51 -5.78 -3.20 15.18
CA GLU A 51 -7.02 -2.88 14.46
C GLU A 51 -6.96 -3.29 12.99
N TYR A 52 -5.79 -3.11 12.35
CA TYR A 52 -5.58 -3.53 10.97
C TYR A 52 -5.74 -5.04 10.80
N GLU A 53 -5.10 -5.83 11.67
CA GLU A 53 -5.16 -7.30 11.62
C GLU A 53 -6.56 -7.84 11.97
N GLN A 54 -7.31 -7.16 12.84
CA GLN A 54 -8.67 -7.57 13.20
C GLN A 54 -9.64 -7.37 12.03
N LYS A 55 -9.69 -6.16 11.45
CA LYS A 55 -10.57 -5.86 10.30
C LYS A 55 -10.17 -6.64 9.04
N LYS A 56 -8.88 -6.92 8.85
CA LYS A 56 -8.38 -7.78 7.76
C LYS A 56 -8.87 -9.23 7.86
N ARG A 57 -9.01 -9.76 9.09
CA ARG A 57 -9.57 -11.09 9.33
C ARG A 57 -11.08 -11.12 9.06
N ASP A 58 -11.81 -10.10 9.49
CA ASP A 58 -13.25 -9.98 9.24
C ASP A 58 -13.61 -9.81 7.75
N LEU A 59 -12.69 -9.25 6.96
CA LEU A 59 -12.85 -9.04 5.52
C LEU A 59 -12.47 -10.25 4.66
N LYS A 60 -11.90 -11.30 5.25
CA LYS A 60 -11.68 -12.58 4.57
C LYS A 60 -12.84 -13.52 4.93
N PRO A 61 -13.60 -14.03 3.93
CA PRO A 61 -14.69 -14.98 4.18
C PRO A 61 -14.18 -16.30 4.79
#